data_AF-A0A962YCX3-F1
#
_entry.id   AF-A0A962YCX3-F1
#
_cell.length_a   1.000
_cell.length_b   1.000
_cell.length_c   1.000
_cell.angle_alpha   90.00
_cell.angle_beta   90.00
_cell.angle_gamma   90.00
#
_symmetry.space_group_name_H-M   'P 1'
#
loop_
_entity.id
_entity.type
_entity.pdbx_description
1 polymer ?
#
loop_
_entity_poly.entity_id
_entity_poly.type
_entity_poly.pdbx_seq_one_letter_code
_entity_poly.pdbx_strand_id
1 'polypeptide(L)'
;MNIDAVSWKILNAVQRDGRISLKALAQEAGLSLPATSERLKRLEEAGIISGYRAVVAPEAVGYGVTSVIGMTTLKPDKARLLALLKEMPEVIECLHV
;
A
#
# COMPACT_ATOMS: atom_id res chain seq x y z
N MET A 1 -17.47 -0.45 9.48
CA MET A 1 -17.96 -0.13 8.12
C MET A 1 -18.07 -1.45 7.36
N ASN A 2 -19.18 -1.71 6.66
CA ASN A 2 -19.27 -2.89 5.79
C ASN A 2 -18.78 -2.50 4.38
N ILE A 3 -17.90 -3.30 3.76
CA ILE A 3 -17.39 -3.02 2.41
C ILE A 3 -18.41 -3.56 1.40
N ASP A 4 -19.13 -2.65 0.77
CA ASP A 4 -20.07 -2.95 -0.31
C ASP A 4 -19.38 -2.90 -1.69
N ALA A 5 -20.14 -3.25 -2.74
CA ALA A 5 -19.62 -3.25 -4.12
C ALA A 5 -19.14 -1.87 -4.58
N VAL A 6 -19.68 -0.78 -4.03
CA VAL A 6 -19.27 0.59 -4.40
C VAL A 6 -17.94 0.94 -3.73
N SER A 7 -17.76 0.57 -2.45
CA SER A 7 -16.46 0.67 -1.78
C SER A 7 -15.37 -0.07 -2.57
N TRP A 8 -15.66 -1.27 -3.09
CA TRP A 8 -14.72 -1.99 -3.95
C TRP A 8 -14.38 -1.27 -5.25
N LYS A 9 -15.36 -0.62 -5.90
CA LYS A 9 -15.08 0.21 -7.08
C LYS A 9 -14.14 1.37 -6.75
N ILE A 10 -14.39 2.06 -5.63
CA ILE A 10 -13.53 3.15 -5.17
C ILE A 10 -12.11 2.63 -4.90
N LEU A 11 -11.97 1.53 -4.16
CA LEU A 11 -10.68 0.93 -3.84
C LEU A 11 -9.89 0.54 -5.10
N ASN A 12 -10.53 -0.12 -6.07
CA ASN A 12 -9.90 -0.49 -7.33
C ASN A 12 -9.44 0.75 -8.13
N ALA A 13 -10.27 1.80 -8.17
CA ALA A 13 -9.95 3.03 -8.88
C ALA A 13 -8.74 3.74 -8.26
N VAL A 14 -8.72 3.91 -6.94
CA VAL A 14 -7.60 4.60 -6.24
C VAL A 14 -6.33 3.77 -6.16
N GLN A 15 -6.43 2.42 -6.16
CA GLN A 15 -5.25 1.55 -6.27
C GLN A 15 -4.60 1.64 -7.65
N ARG A 16 -5.41 1.80 -8.70
CA ARG A 16 -4.92 2.00 -10.07
C ARG A 16 -4.33 3.40 -10.25
N ASP A 17 -5.01 4.42 -9.75
CA ASP A 17 -4.56 5.81 -9.80
C ASP A 17 -4.90 6.54 -8.49
N GLY A 18 -3.92 6.62 -7.59
CA GLY A 18 -4.08 7.32 -6.32
C GLY A 18 -4.28 8.84 -6.45
N ARG A 19 -4.10 9.41 -7.65
CA ARG A 19 -4.32 10.83 -7.95
C ARG A 19 -5.61 11.07 -8.75
N ILE A 20 -6.46 10.04 -8.91
CA ILE A 20 -7.71 10.16 -9.64
C ILE A 20 -8.55 11.32 -9.09
N SER A 21 -9.06 12.17 -9.99
CA SER A 21 -9.93 13.27 -9.57
C SER A 21 -11.23 12.74 -8.96
N LEU A 22 -11.75 13.42 -7.94
CA LEU A 22 -12.99 13.03 -7.29
C LEU A 22 -14.17 12.94 -8.29
N LYS A 23 -14.16 13.76 -9.35
CA LYS A 23 -15.16 13.70 -10.43
C LYS A 23 -15.11 12.41 -11.23
N ALA A 24 -13.91 11.99 -11.64
CA ALA A 24 -13.72 10.74 -12.36
C ALA A 24 -14.04 9.54 -11.46
N LEU A 25 -13.62 9.59 -10.20
CA LEU A 25 -13.92 8.56 -9.20
C LEU A 25 -15.42 8.41 -8.98
N ALA A 26 -16.16 9.52 -8.89
CA ALA A 26 -17.61 9.51 -8.73
C ALA A 26 -18.33 8.88 -9.92
N GLN A 27 -17.85 9.18 -11.15
CA GLN A 27 -18.36 8.57 -12.37
C GLN A 27 -18.12 7.05 -12.39
N GLU A 28 -16.93 6.59 -12.01
CA GLU A 28 -16.58 5.16 -11.97
C GLU A 28 -17.34 4.41 -10.85
N ALA A 29 -17.49 5.04 -9.69
CA ALA A 29 -18.25 4.49 -8.56
C ALA A 29 -19.77 4.48 -8.81
N GLY A 30 -20.28 5.30 -9.73
CA GLY A 30 -21.71 5.48 -9.98
C GLY A 30 -22.40 6.27 -8.85
N LEU A 31 -21.69 7.21 -8.24
CA LEU A 31 -22.17 8.02 -7.12
C LEU A 31 -22.12 9.51 -7.46
N SER A 32 -22.82 10.33 -6.66
CA SER A 32 -22.62 11.78 -6.68
C SER A 32 -21.25 12.15 -6.09
N LEU A 33 -20.76 13.34 -6.43
CA LEU A 33 -19.50 13.88 -5.88
C LEU A 33 -19.47 13.88 -4.34
N PRO A 34 -20.50 14.41 -3.62
CA PRO A 34 -20.50 14.39 -2.15
C PRO A 34 -20.52 12.98 -1.56
N ALA A 35 -21.31 12.07 -2.15
CA ALA A 35 -21.38 10.68 -1.69
C ALA A 35 -20.04 9.95 -1.88
N THR A 36 -19.34 10.22 -2.98
CA THR A 36 -18.02 9.66 -3.26
C THR A 36 -16.97 10.20 -2.27
N SER A 37 -16.99 11.50 -2.01
CA SER A 37 -16.07 12.14 -1.06
C SER A 37 -16.21 11.58 0.35
N GLU A 38 -17.44 11.45 0.83
CA GLU A 38 -17.73 10.89 2.16
C GLU A 38 -17.33 9.41 2.24
N ARG A 39 -17.55 8.64 1.18
CA ARG A 39 -17.15 7.22 1.13
C ARG A 39 -15.63 7.06 1.15
N LEU A 40 -14.91 7.83 0.35
CA LEU A 40 -13.45 7.82 0.33
C LEU A 40 -12.89 8.16 1.70
N LYS A 41 -13.37 9.26 2.30
CA LYS A 41 -12.98 9.69 3.65
C LYS A 41 -13.20 8.60 4.70
N ARG A 42 -14.35 7.90 4.67
CA ARG A 42 -14.61 6.80 5.61
C ARG A 42 -13.67 5.60 5.41
N LEU A 43 -13.27 5.30 4.18
CA LEU A 43 -12.30 4.23 3.92
C LEU A 43 -10.91 4.60 4.46
N GLU A 44 -10.53 5.87 4.39
CA GLU A 44 -9.29 6.41 4.96
C GLU A 44 -9.35 6.43 6.50
N GLU A 45 -10.40 6.98 7.10
CA GLU A 45 -10.59 7.04 8.55
C GLU A 45 -10.69 5.65 9.19
N ALA A 46 -11.23 4.67 8.47
CA ALA A 46 -11.27 3.27 8.92
C ALA A 46 -9.93 2.53 8.76
N GLY A 47 -8.90 3.17 8.19
CA GLY A 47 -7.60 2.54 7.91
C GLY A 47 -7.64 1.49 6.79
N ILE A 48 -8.74 1.38 6.04
CA ILE A 48 -8.85 0.48 4.88
C ILE A 48 -7.94 1.00 3.76
N ILE A 49 -7.93 2.31 3.56
CA ILE A 49 -6.88 3.00 2.79
C ILE A 49 -5.83 3.46 3.81
N SER A 50 -4.69 2.77 3.83
CA SER A 50 -3.61 3.08 4.77
C SER A 50 -2.76 4.29 4.36
N GLY A 51 -2.84 4.72 3.10
CA GLY A 51 -2.17 5.91 2.61
C GLY A 51 -1.97 5.90 1.09
N TYR A 52 -1.46 7.02 0.58
CA TYR A 52 -1.11 7.21 -0.84
C TYR A 52 0.39 7.40 -0.96
N ARG A 53 1.01 6.71 -1.91
CA ARG A 53 2.46 6.72 -2.12
C ARG A 53 2.81 6.74 -3.59
N ALA A 54 3.95 7.36 -3.93
CA ALA A 54 4.54 7.23 -5.24
C ALA A 54 5.16 5.83 -5.40
N VAL A 55 5.08 5.27 -6.61
CA VAL A 55 5.88 4.10 -7.00
C VAL A 55 7.15 4.62 -7.66
N VAL A 56 8.28 4.40 -7.01
CA VAL A 56 9.60 4.87 -7.49
C VAL A 56 10.32 3.69 -8.13
N ALA A 57 10.83 3.87 -9.35
CA ALA A 57 11.66 2.87 -10.01
C ALA A 57 13.04 2.81 -9.33
N PRO A 58 13.43 1.71 -8.68
CA PRO A 58 14.69 1.65 -7.91
C PRO A 58 15.93 1.91 -8.78
N GLU A 59 15.97 1.34 -9.99
CA GLU A 59 17.08 1.51 -10.93
C GLU A 59 17.30 2.97 -11.31
N ALA A 60 16.22 3.75 -11.47
CA ALA A 60 16.29 5.17 -11.84
C ALA A 60 16.83 6.06 -10.72
N VAL A 61 16.86 5.58 -9.48
CA VAL A 61 17.35 6.33 -8.31
C VAL A 61 18.63 5.74 -7.72
N GLY A 62 19.35 4.91 -8.50
CA GLY A 62 20.68 4.40 -8.13
C GLY A 62 20.70 3.01 -7.48
N TYR A 63 19.55 2.36 -7.30
CA TYR A 63 19.49 0.95 -6.85
C TYR A 63 19.53 0.01 -8.05
N GLY A 64 20.74 -0.23 -8.58
CA GLY A 64 20.94 -1.07 -9.76
C GLY A 64 20.79 -2.58 -9.53
N VAL A 65 20.55 -3.02 -8.28
CA VAL A 65 20.36 -4.43 -7.94
C VAL A 65 19.16 -4.56 -7.00
N THR A 66 18.25 -5.47 -7.36
CA THR A 66 17.17 -5.93 -6.48
C THR A 66 17.24 -7.45 -6.41
N SER A 67 17.22 -8.02 -5.20
CA SER A 67 17.38 -9.46 -5.01
C SER A 67 16.55 -9.98 -3.85
N VAL A 68 16.06 -11.21 -3.97
CA VAL A 68 15.47 -11.96 -2.85
C VAL A 68 16.57 -12.81 -2.21
N ILE A 69 16.77 -12.64 -0.90
CA ILE A 69 17.83 -13.33 -0.14
C ILE A 69 17.20 -14.39 0.76
N GLY A 70 17.55 -15.66 0.54
CA GLY A 70 17.23 -16.74 1.47
C GLY A 70 18.27 -16.81 2.58
N MET A 71 17.82 -16.74 3.84
CA MET A 71 18.70 -16.80 5.01
C MET A 71 18.23 -17.88 5.98
N THR A 72 19.18 -18.61 6.56
CA THR A 72 18.95 -19.52 7.69
C THR A 72 19.62 -18.95 8.93
N THR A 73 18.96 -18.99 10.08
CA THR A 73 19.49 -18.46 11.34
C THR A 73 19.08 -19.37 12.49
N LEU A 74 20.01 -19.59 13.44
CA LEU A 74 19.77 -20.38 14.63
C LEU A 74 18.90 -19.60 15.64
N LYS A 75 18.12 -20.33 16.44
CA LYS A 75 17.35 -19.78 17.57
C LYS A 75 18.31 -19.69 18.78
N PRO A 76 19.06 -18.58 18.92
CA PRO A 76 18.49 -17.39 19.56
C PRO A 76 18.60 -16.10 18.73
N ASP A 77 19.38 -16.09 17.65
CA ASP A 77 19.74 -14.87 16.93
C ASP A 77 18.64 -14.34 16.00
N LYS A 78 17.62 -15.14 15.71
CA LYS A 78 16.50 -14.77 14.80
C LYS A 78 15.87 -13.43 15.19
N ALA A 79 15.57 -13.21 16.47
CA ALA A 79 14.93 -11.98 16.92
C ALA A 79 15.84 -10.75 16.71
N ARG A 80 17.13 -10.89 17.03
CA ARG A 80 18.13 -9.84 16.82
C ARG A 80 18.32 -9.53 15.35
N LEU A 81 18.40 -10.56 14.50
CA LEU A 81 18.53 -10.41 13.05
C LEU A 81 17.32 -9.65 12.47
N LEU A 82 16.09 -10.06 12.82
CA LEU A 82 14.88 -9.41 12.33
C LEU A 82 14.80 -7.94 12.78
N ALA A 83 15.27 -7.62 13.99
CA ALA A 83 15.35 -6.23 14.44
C ALA A 83 16.34 -5.41 13.60
N LEU A 84 17.53 -5.97 13.30
CA LEU A 84 18.51 -5.30 12.46
C LEU A 84 18.01 -5.07 11.03
N LEU A 85 17.38 -6.08 10.41
CA LEU A 85 16.86 -5.99 9.05
C LEU A 85 15.75 -4.93 8.92
N LYS A 86 14.92 -4.73 9.96
CA LYS A 86 13.86 -3.70 9.94
C LYS A 86 14.39 -2.27 9.92
N GLU A 87 15.58 -2.04 10.45
CA GLU A 87 16.22 -0.72 10.48
C GLU A 87 17.00 -0.41 9.19
N MET A 88 17.15 -1.40 8.29
CA MET A 88 17.86 -1.22 7.04
C MET A 88 16.91 -0.71 5.95
N PRO A 89 17.08 0.53 5.43
CA PRO A 89 16.18 1.09 4.42
C PRO A 89 16.21 0.32 3.10
N GLU A 90 17.29 -0.41 2.81
CA GLU A 90 17.42 -1.27 1.64
C GLU A 90 16.56 -2.55 1.75
N VAL A 91 16.13 -2.93 2.96
CA VAL A 91 15.26 -4.09 3.19
C VAL A 91 13.81 -3.63 3.13
N ILE A 92 13.24 -3.73 1.92
CA ILE A 92 11.84 -3.34 1.66
C ILE A 92 10.81 -4.33 2.22
N GLU A 93 11.17 -5.60 2.34
CA GLU A 93 10.30 -6.66 2.85
C GLU A 93 11.12 -7.81 3.43
N CYS A 94 10.66 -8.38 4.55
CA CYS A 94 11.26 -9.56 5.17
C CYS A 94 10.16 -10.56 5.50
N LEU A 95 10.19 -11.70 4.80
CA LEU A 95 9.29 -12.83 5.04
C LEU A 95 10.03 -13.90 5.83
N HIS A 96 9.47 -14.31 6.96
CA HIS A 96 10.04 -15.39 7.77
C HIS A 96 8.98 -16.44 8.08
N VAL A 97 9.39 -17.70 8.05
CA VAL A 97 8.59 -18.85 8.50
C VAL A 97 9.10 -19.31 9.87
#